data_AF-A0AAE3PMN4-F1
#
_entry.id   AF-A0AAE3PMN4-F1
#
_cell.length_a   1.000
_cell.length_b   1.000
_cell.length_c   1.000
_cell.angle_alpha   90.00
_cell.angle_beta   90.00
_cell.angle_gamma   90.00
#
_symmetry.space_group_name_H-M   'P 1'
#
loop_
_entity.id
_entity.type
_entity.pdbx_description
1 polymer ?
#
loop_
_entity_poly.entity_id
_entity_poly.type
_entity_poly.pdbx_seq_one_letter_code
_entity_poly.pdbx_strand_id
1 'polypeptide(L)'
;MKPKQYYRTHRKAIHTATSGLLYATGWSVGAVTRFDDIGVAVLLAATLVGGYDVAKAALYELRERTVGIKTLVTMAAIGAIGIGEYWEAAAVVFLFSLGSYLEGRTMRKTRAALTELLELAPDTALVRRDDDLVEVSAFDVEPGDVVLVRPGEKLPVDGEVLGENRDEAARGNVMQNVAVAVVTVGLLLAGVLTSVVHLAGGMLVHEGSVLLVISNGMRLLRH
;
A
#
# COMPACT_ATOMS: atom_id res chain seq x y z
N MET A 1 15.46 -4.50 11.26
CA MET A 1 14.28 -4.44 12.15
C MET A 1 14.44 -5.48 13.28
N LYS A 2 14.33 -5.09 14.56
CA LYS A 2 14.56 -6.01 15.70
C LYS A 2 13.36 -6.96 15.94
N PRO A 3 13.58 -8.24 16.29
CA PRO A 3 12.54 -9.28 16.40
C PRO A 3 11.46 -9.01 17.48
N LYS A 4 11.74 -8.17 18.48
CA LYS A 4 10.76 -7.79 19.53
C LYS A 4 9.62 -6.88 19.03
N GLN A 5 9.78 -6.20 17.89
CA GLN A 5 8.79 -5.25 17.38
C GLN A 5 7.68 -5.92 16.54
N TYR A 6 7.95 -7.09 15.97
CA TYR A 6 7.00 -7.86 15.15
C TYR A 6 5.80 -8.40 15.95
N TYR A 7 6.03 -8.80 17.22
CA TYR A 7 5.01 -9.37 18.10
C TYR A 7 3.97 -8.35 18.62
N ARG A 8 4.31 -7.05 18.75
CA ARG A 8 3.37 -6.03 19.24
C ARG A 8 2.31 -5.64 18.20
N THR A 9 2.66 -5.71 16.91
CA THR A 9 1.76 -5.31 15.81
C THR A 9 0.66 -6.33 15.55
N HIS A 10 0.91 -7.62 15.82
CA HIS A 10 -0.04 -8.71 15.55
C HIS A 10 -0.88 -9.13 16.77
N ARG A 11 -0.56 -8.70 17.99
CA ARG A 11 -1.30 -9.13 19.19
C ARG A 11 -2.80 -8.81 19.13
N LYS A 12 -3.15 -7.59 18.67
CA LYS A 12 -4.55 -7.20 18.48
C LYS A 12 -5.25 -8.05 17.41
N ALA A 13 -4.57 -8.34 16.31
CA ALA A 13 -5.11 -9.19 15.24
C ALA A 13 -5.39 -10.62 15.74
N ILE A 14 -4.47 -11.18 16.53
CA ILE A 14 -4.62 -12.51 17.12
C ILE A 14 -5.81 -12.51 18.09
N HIS A 15 -5.91 -11.53 19.00
CA HIS A 15 -7.01 -11.46 19.96
C HIS A 15 -8.38 -11.32 19.27
N THR A 16 -8.49 -10.46 18.25
CA THR A 16 -9.71 -10.30 17.45
C THR A 16 -10.07 -11.57 16.66
N ALA A 17 -9.07 -12.24 16.07
CA ALA A 17 -9.31 -13.48 15.33
C ALA A 17 -9.72 -14.63 16.26
N THR A 18 -9.06 -14.78 17.42
CA THR A 18 -9.40 -15.79 18.42
C THR A 18 -10.79 -15.55 19.01
N SER A 19 -11.16 -14.30 19.34
CA SER A 19 -12.51 -14.00 19.85
C SER A 19 -13.59 -14.24 18.80
N GLY A 20 -13.33 -13.93 17.53
CA GLY A 20 -14.24 -14.22 16.42
C GLY A 20 -14.45 -15.72 16.20
N LEU A 21 -13.37 -16.50 16.26
CA LEU A 21 -13.44 -17.95 16.13
C LEU A 21 -14.26 -18.56 17.29
N LEU A 22 -13.98 -18.12 18.53
CA LEU A 22 -14.71 -18.56 19.72
C LEU A 22 -16.20 -18.19 19.64
N TYR A 23 -16.53 -16.96 19.22
CA TYR A 23 -17.91 -16.53 19.02
C TYR A 23 -18.64 -17.41 18.01
N ALA A 24 -18.06 -17.62 16.83
CA ALA A 24 -18.64 -18.46 15.78
C ALA A 24 -18.87 -19.90 16.29
N THR A 25 -17.89 -20.48 16.98
CA THR A 25 -18.04 -21.83 17.57
C THR A 25 -19.10 -21.90 18.66
N GLY A 26 -19.16 -20.92 19.56
CA GLY A 26 -20.14 -20.88 20.65
C GLY A 26 -21.57 -20.71 20.15
N TRP A 27 -21.77 -19.85 19.15
CA TRP A 27 -23.06 -19.67 18.50
C TRP A 27 -23.49 -20.94 17.74
N SER A 28 -22.61 -21.55 16.96
CA SER A 28 -22.93 -22.78 16.22
C SER A 28 -23.24 -23.97 17.14
N VAL A 29 -22.48 -24.15 18.23
CA VAL A 29 -22.77 -25.20 19.22
C VAL A 29 -24.09 -24.92 19.93
N GLY A 30 -24.31 -23.69 20.42
CA GLY A 30 -25.54 -23.30 21.11
C GLY A 30 -26.79 -23.43 20.23
N ALA A 31 -26.69 -23.12 18.94
CA ALA A 31 -27.79 -23.25 17.98
C ALA A 31 -28.19 -24.71 17.73
N VAL A 32 -27.23 -25.64 17.76
CA VAL A 32 -27.47 -27.08 17.54
C VAL A 32 -27.92 -27.80 18.82
N THR A 33 -27.42 -27.39 19.99
CA THR A 33 -27.69 -28.06 21.27
C THR A 33 -28.73 -27.36 22.15
N ARG A 34 -29.45 -26.32 21.66
CA ARG A 34 -30.34 -25.46 22.47
C ARG A 34 -29.66 -24.82 23.70
N PHE A 35 -28.45 -24.29 23.51
CA PHE A 35 -27.73 -23.55 24.55
C PHE A 35 -27.52 -24.33 25.87
N ASP A 36 -27.12 -25.60 25.78
CA ASP A 36 -26.55 -26.33 26.91
C ASP A 36 -25.37 -25.56 27.54
N ASP A 37 -25.02 -25.89 28.79
CA ASP A 37 -23.97 -25.24 29.60
C ASP A 37 -22.63 -25.04 28.86
N ILE A 38 -22.31 -25.95 27.94
CA ILE A 38 -21.11 -25.89 27.09
C ILE A 38 -21.15 -24.68 26.14
N GLY A 39 -22.28 -24.38 25.50
CA GLY A 39 -22.42 -23.25 24.60
C GLY A 39 -22.28 -21.92 25.31
N VAL A 40 -22.88 -21.80 26.51
CA VAL A 40 -22.74 -20.64 27.38
C VAL A 40 -21.28 -20.45 27.83
N ALA A 41 -20.61 -21.53 28.25
CA ALA A 41 -19.20 -21.48 28.63
C ALA A 41 -18.30 -20.98 27.49
N VAL A 42 -18.54 -21.41 26.25
CA VAL A 42 -17.79 -20.96 25.07
C VAL A 42 -18.08 -19.48 24.74
N LEU A 43 -19.33 -19.02 24.85
CA LEU A 43 -19.70 -17.62 24.64
C LEU A 43 -19.09 -16.69 25.71
N LEU A 44 -19.07 -17.12 26.97
CA LEU A 44 -18.38 -16.41 28.04
C LEU A 44 -16.86 -16.35 27.78
N ALA A 45 -16.25 -17.46 27.34
CA ALA A 45 -14.84 -17.47 26.96
C ALA A 45 -14.55 -16.52 25.79
N ALA A 46 -15.41 -16.49 24.76
CA ALA A 46 -15.32 -15.53 23.65
C ALA A 46 -15.38 -14.08 24.13
N THR A 47 -16.31 -13.78 25.04
CA THR A 47 -16.50 -12.44 25.63
C THR A 47 -15.28 -12.03 26.46
N LEU A 48 -14.71 -12.92 27.27
CA LEU A 48 -13.52 -12.64 28.06
C LEU A 48 -12.29 -12.39 27.19
N VAL A 49 -12.06 -13.23 26.17
CA VAL A 49 -10.91 -13.10 25.26
C VAL A 49 -11.02 -11.84 24.40
N GLY A 50 -12.18 -11.59 23.80
CA GLY A 50 -12.40 -10.39 22.98
C GLY A 50 -12.49 -9.10 23.81
N GLY A 51 -12.99 -9.21 25.04
CA GLY A 51 -13.32 -8.09 25.91
C GLY A 51 -12.18 -7.65 26.80
N TYR A 52 -11.15 -8.49 27.01
CA TYR A 52 -10.03 -8.17 27.90
C TYR A 52 -9.36 -6.83 27.56
N ASP A 53 -8.97 -6.62 26.30
CA ASP A 53 -8.31 -5.38 25.89
C ASP A 53 -9.27 -4.17 25.95
N VAL A 54 -10.57 -4.40 25.69
CA VAL A 54 -11.62 -3.36 25.74
C VAL A 54 -11.88 -2.92 27.18
N ALA A 55 -12.10 -3.87 28.09
CA ALA A 55 -12.34 -3.64 29.50
C ALA A 55 -11.13 -2.99 30.19
N LYS A 56 -9.91 -3.42 29.84
CA LYS A 56 -8.69 -2.77 30.32
C LYS A 56 -8.62 -1.31 29.88
N ALA A 57 -8.95 -1.03 28.62
CA ALA A 57 -8.95 0.32 28.10
C ALA A 57 -10.06 1.19 28.71
N ALA A 58 -11.26 0.63 28.92
CA ALA A 58 -12.34 1.26 29.65
C ALA A 58 -11.93 1.65 31.09
N LEU A 59 -11.17 0.80 31.77
CA LEU A 59 -10.67 1.10 33.11
C LEU A 59 -9.70 2.28 33.10
N TYR A 60 -8.85 2.40 32.07
CA TYR A 60 -7.99 3.57 31.91
C TYR A 60 -8.81 4.83 31.63
N GLU A 61 -9.79 4.78 30.73
CA GLU A 61 -10.70 5.90 30.43
C GLU A 61 -11.37 6.40 31.72
N LEU A 62 -11.92 5.48 32.52
CA LEU A 62 -12.60 5.80 33.78
C LEU A 62 -11.64 6.37 34.83
N ARG A 63 -10.40 5.85 34.91
CA ARG A 63 -9.37 6.36 35.82
C ARG A 63 -8.92 7.77 35.45
N GLU A 64 -8.91 8.09 34.17
CA GLU A 64 -8.66 9.43 33.64
C GLU A 64 -9.89 10.36 33.75
N ARG A 65 -10.97 9.90 34.41
CA ARG A 65 -12.25 10.61 34.56
C ARG A 65 -12.92 10.94 33.22
N THR A 66 -12.72 10.09 32.23
CA THR A 66 -13.37 10.17 30.91
C THR A 66 -14.29 8.98 30.69
N VAL A 67 -15.42 9.21 30.00
CA VAL A 67 -16.32 8.13 29.59
C VAL A 67 -16.26 8.05 28.08
N GLY A 68 -15.50 7.07 27.58
CA GLY A 68 -15.37 6.82 26.15
C GLY A 68 -16.23 5.65 25.68
N ILE A 69 -16.11 5.36 24.38
CA ILE A 69 -16.84 4.26 23.73
C ILE A 69 -16.47 2.91 24.37
N LYS A 70 -15.23 2.71 24.82
CA LYS A 70 -14.80 1.43 25.42
C LYS A 70 -15.47 1.20 26.76
N THR A 71 -15.65 2.26 27.54
CA THR A 71 -16.46 2.22 28.78
C THR A 71 -17.90 1.81 28.51
N LEU A 72 -18.54 2.42 27.51
CA LEU A 72 -19.92 2.07 27.12
C LEU A 72 -20.05 0.62 26.67
N VAL A 73 -19.14 0.15 25.81
CA VAL A 73 -19.12 -1.24 25.32
C VAL A 73 -18.90 -2.24 26.45
N THR A 74 -18.00 -1.94 27.39
CA THR A 74 -17.73 -2.79 28.55
C THR A 74 -18.94 -2.87 29.46
N MET A 75 -19.61 -1.74 29.71
CA MET A 75 -20.83 -1.69 30.52
C MET A 75 -21.99 -2.44 29.85
N ALA A 76 -22.16 -2.32 28.53
CA ALA A 76 -23.15 -3.06 27.78
C ALA A 76 -22.91 -4.59 27.86
N ALA A 77 -21.67 -5.04 27.71
CA ALA A 77 -21.32 -6.45 27.82
C ALA A 77 -21.58 -7.01 29.23
N ILE A 78 -21.27 -6.25 30.29
CA ILE A 78 -21.58 -6.63 31.68
C ILE A 78 -23.10 -6.69 31.89
N GLY A 79 -23.85 -5.73 31.35
CA GLY A 79 -25.31 -5.70 31.41
C GLY A 79 -25.94 -6.92 30.75
N ALA A 80 -25.51 -7.26 29.52
CA ALA A 80 -25.97 -8.42 28.78
C ALA A 80 -25.68 -9.74 29.53
N ILE A 81 -24.49 -9.90 30.11
CA ILE A 81 -24.19 -11.05 30.98
C ILE A 81 -25.12 -11.10 32.20
N GLY A 82 -25.40 -9.95 32.82
CA GLY A 82 -26.24 -9.87 34.02
C GLY A 82 -27.70 -10.26 33.78
N ILE A 83 -28.23 -10.10 32.57
CA ILE A 83 -29.58 -10.51 32.17
C ILE A 83 -29.64 -11.90 31.52
N GLY A 84 -28.49 -12.58 31.37
CA GLY A 84 -28.40 -13.92 30.77
C GLY A 84 -28.24 -13.95 29.24
N GLU A 85 -28.08 -12.80 28.58
CA GLU A 85 -27.91 -12.68 27.13
C GLU A 85 -26.43 -12.82 26.71
N TYR A 86 -25.89 -14.02 26.90
CA TYR A 86 -24.45 -14.30 26.70
C TYR A 86 -24.00 -14.15 25.24
N TRP A 87 -24.88 -14.46 24.29
CA TRP A 87 -24.56 -14.36 22.87
C TRP A 87 -24.48 -12.90 22.41
N GLU A 88 -25.32 -12.02 22.96
CA GLU A 88 -25.27 -10.57 22.71
C GLU A 88 -23.99 -9.95 23.29
N ALA A 89 -23.62 -10.34 24.51
CA ALA A 89 -22.38 -9.91 25.14
C ALA A 89 -21.16 -10.27 24.28
N ALA A 90 -21.10 -11.52 23.80
CA ALA A 90 -20.02 -12.00 22.94
C ALA A 90 -20.00 -11.29 21.58
N ALA A 91 -21.18 -11.06 20.98
CA ALA A 91 -21.31 -10.38 19.70
C ALA A 91 -20.83 -8.93 19.75
N VAL A 92 -21.30 -8.14 20.74
CA VAL A 92 -20.94 -6.73 20.90
C VAL A 92 -19.43 -6.57 21.09
N VAL A 93 -18.84 -7.40 21.96
CA VAL A 93 -17.40 -7.38 22.22
C VAL A 93 -16.58 -7.80 21.00
N PHE A 94 -17.02 -8.84 20.28
CA PHE A 94 -16.36 -9.29 19.06
C PHE A 94 -16.39 -8.20 17.97
N LEU A 95 -17.58 -7.67 17.66
CA LEU A 95 -17.75 -6.65 16.63
C LEU A 95 -16.95 -5.38 16.94
N PHE A 96 -16.91 -4.96 18.21
CA PHE A 96 -16.11 -3.83 18.62
C PHE A 96 -14.59 -4.08 18.47
N SER A 97 -14.14 -5.28 18.86
CA SER A 97 -12.74 -5.70 18.67
C SER A 97 -12.36 -5.72 17.19
N LEU A 98 -13.26 -6.22 16.33
CA LEU A 98 -13.08 -6.24 14.87
C LEU A 98 -13.02 -4.82 14.29
N GLY A 99 -13.95 -3.95 14.67
CA GLY A 99 -13.96 -2.55 14.26
C GLY A 99 -12.67 -1.82 14.65
N SER A 100 -12.25 -2.00 15.91
CA SER A 100 -11.00 -1.41 16.43
C SER A 100 -9.76 -1.92 15.69
N TYR A 101 -9.75 -3.20 15.30
CA TYR A 101 -8.67 -3.77 14.50
C TYR A 101 -8.62 -3.16 13.09
N LEU A 102 -9.79 -3.07 12.43
CA LEU A 102 -9.91 -2.50 11.08
C LEU A 102 -9.54 -1.01 11.07
N GLU A 103 -10.05 -0.23 12.01
CA GLU A 103 -9.69 1.19 12.19
C GLU A 103 -8.17 1.37 12.30
N GLY A 104 -7.54 0.60 13.20
CA GLY A 104 -6.09 0.65 13.36
C GLY A 104 -5.35 0.27 12.08
N ARG A 105 -5.86 -0.68 11.29
CA ARG A 105 -5.24 -1.08 10.01
C ARG A 105 -5.37 0.00 8.95
N THR A 106 -6.54 0.63 8.84
CA THR A 106 -6.79 1.75 7.93
C THR A 106 -5.87 2.92 8.25
N MET A 107 -5.81 3.35 9.52
CA MET A 107 -4.95 4.47 9.93
C MET A 107 -3.46 4.22 9.65
N ARG A 108 -2.97 3.00 9.86
CA ARG A 108 -1.58 2.64 9.50
C ARG A 108 -1.34 2.74 8.00
N LYS A 109 -2.29 2.27 7.18
CA LYS A 109 -2.18 2.34 5.72
C LYS A 109 -2.19 3.78 5.23
N THR A 110 -3.09 4.62 5.76
CA THR A 110 -3.15 6.05 5.45
C THR A 110 -1.84 6.75 5.80
N ARG A 111 -1.31 6.51 7.01
CA ARG A 111 -0.05 7.13 7.44
C ARG A 111 1.13 6.71 6.58
N ALA A 112 1.21 5.41 6.23
CA ALA A 112 2.28 4.91 5.37
C ALA A 112 2.24 5.54 3.97
N ALA A 113 1.05 5.64 3.36
CA ALA A 113 0.89 6.28 2.05
C ALA A 113 1.26 7.77 2.10
N LEU A 114 0.87 8.50 3.16
CA LEU A 114 1.29 9.89 3.33
C LEU A 114 2.81 10.03 3.49
N THR A 115 3.45 9.13 4.24
CA THR A 115 4.91 9.12 4.39
C THR A 115 5.59 8.86 3.05
N GLU A 116 5.12 7.89 2.27
CA GLU A 116 5.66 7.58 0.93
C GLU A 116 5.54 8.78 -0.01
N LEU A 117 4.40 9.49 0.01
CA LEU A 117 4.22 10.72 -0.78
C LEU A 117 5.18 11.84 -0.36
N LEU A 118 5.47 11.99 0.94
CA LEU A 118 6.43 12.97 1.43
C LEU A 118 7.87 12.62 1.04
N GLU A 119 8.23 11.33 1.05
CA GLU A 119 9.54 10.83 0.60
C GLU A 119 9.75 10.92 -0.92
N LEU A 120 8.71 11.21 -1.70
CA LEU A 120 8.85 11.41 -3.14
C LEU A 120 9.49 12.75 -3.49
N ALA A 121 9.37 13.78 -2.65
CA ALA A 121 9.98 15.09 -2.87
C ALA A 121 11.50 15.04 -2.59
N PRO A 122 12.36 15.59 -3.47
CA PRO A 122 13.79 15.69 -3.19
C PRO A 122 14.06 16.65 -2.04
N ASP A 123 14.93 16.26 -1.11
CA ASP A 123 15.33 17.13 0.02
C ASP A 123 16.41 18.15 -0.38
N THR A 124 17.16 17.90 -1.46
CA THR A 124 18.25 18.76 -1.95
C THR A 124 18.12 19.11 -3.43
N ALA A 125 18.74 20.22 -3.80
CA ALA A 125 18.82 20.73 -5.16
C ALA A 125 20.27 21.14 -5.46
N LEU A 126 20.73 20.92 -6.69
CA LEU A 126 22.01 21.44 -7.19
C LEU A 126 21.75 22.80 -7.86
N VAL A 127 22.17 23.89 -7.22
CA VAL A 127 22.05 25.24 -7.76
C VAL A 127 23.39 25.73 -8.29
N ARG A 128 23.38 26.49 -9.38
CA ARG A 128 24.56 27.19 -9.88
C ARG A 128 24.62 28.59 -9.26
N ARG A 129 25.65 28.85 -8.46
CA ARG A 129 25.95 30.17 -7.86
C ARG A 129 27.41 30.50 -8.13
N ASP A 130 27.69 31.72 -8.61
CA ASP A 130 29.04 32.20 -8.89
C ASP A 130 29.89 31.23 -9.77
N ASP A 131 29.26 30.63 -10.79
CA ASP A 131 29.83 29.62 -11.71
C ASP A 131 30.15 28.24 -11.11
N ASP A 132 29.94 28.04 -9.80
CA ASP A 132 30.07 26.75 -9.12
C ASP A 132 28.72 26.05 -8.90
N LEU A 133 28.74 24.72 -8.82
CA LEU A 133 27.58 23.91 -8.44
C LEU A 133 27.60 23.64 -6.94
N VAL A 134 26.56 24.09 -6.25
CA VAL A 134 26.40 23.93 -4.81
C VAL A 134 25.15 23.12 -4.54
N GLU A 135 25.27 22.09 -3.70
CA GLU A 135 24.12 21.36 -3.19
C GLU A 135 23.52 22.11 -2.01
N VAL A 136 22.25 22.49 -2.14
CA VAL A 136 21.47 23.20 -1.12
C VAL A 136 20.21 22.42 -0.79
N SER A 137 19.57 22.72 0.34
CA SER A 137 18.23 22.21 0.63
C SER A 137 17.25 22.68 -0.45
N ALA A 138 16.31 21.83 -0.86
CA ALA A 138 15.24 22.23 -1.79
C ALA A 138 14.42 23.42 -1.26
N PHE A 139 14.37 23.61 0.07
CA PHE A 139 13.71 24.75 0.72
C PHE A 139 14.53 26.06 0.69
N ASP A 140 15.83 25.99 0.42
CA ASP A 140 16.76 27.13 0.41
C ASP A 140 17.05 27.63 -1.03
N VAL A 141 16.31 27.12 -2.03
CA VAL A 141 16.38 27.57 -3.43
C VAL A 141 15.60 28.86 -3.57
N GLU A 142 16.23 29.91 -4.10
CA GLU A 142 15.63 31.23 -4.23
C GLU A 142 15.13 31.48 -5.68
N PRO A 143 14.05 32.27 -5.88
CA PRO A 143 13.61 32.64 -7.22
C PRO A 143 14.72 33.34 -8.01
N GLY A 144 15.12 32.75 -9.13
CA GLY A 144 16.23 33.20 -9.97
C GLY A 144 17.47 32.29 -9.92
N ASP A 145 17.54 31.36 -8.97
CA ASP A 145 18.57 30.31 -8.97
C ASP A 145 18.44 29.40 -10.20
N VAL A 146 19.57 29.01 -10.79
CA VAL A 146 19.61 28.04 -11.89
C VAL A 146 19.86 26.65 -11.30
N VAL A 147 18.82 25.82 -11.29
CA VAL A 147 18.88 24.45 -10.79
C VAL A 147 19.33 23.49 -11.89
N LEU A 148 20.35 22.69 -11.63
CA LEU A 148 20.78 21.61 -12.51
C LEU A 148 20.07 20.31 -12.11
N VAL A 149 19.29 19.74 -13.03
CA VAL A 149 18.64 18.43 -12.86
C VAL A 149 19.17 17.47 -13.92
N ARG A 150 19.71 16.33 -13.50
CA ARG A 150 20.24 15.31 -14.42
C ARG A 150 19.13 14.38 -14.92
N PRO A 151 19.30 13.70 -16.06
CA PRO A 151 18.34 12.70 -16.53
C PRO A 151 18.07 11.62 -15.48
N GLY A 152 16.79 11.41 -15.14
CA GLY A 152 16.36 10.44 -14.13
C GLY A 152 16.32 10.98 -12.70
N GLU A 153 16.82 12.20 -12.45
CA GLU A 153 16.61 12.90 -11.18
C GLU A 153 15.20 13.52 -11.14
N LYS A 154 14.63 13.61 -9.93
CA LYS A 154 13.34 14.26 -9.71
C LYS A 154 13.52 15.77 -9.63
N LEU A 155 12.54 16.53 -10.14
CA LEU A 155 12.56 17.99 -10.05
C LEU A 155 12.41 18.42 -8.57
N PRO A 156 13.38 19.17 -7.99
CA PRO A 156 13.32 19.56 -6.58
C PRO A 156 12.38 20.74 -6.32
N VAL A 157 12.21 21.64 -7.30
CA VAL A 157 11.36 22.83 -7.23
C VAL A 157 10.70 23.11 -8.58
N ASP A 158 9.61 23.88 -8.57
CA ASP A 158 9.01 24.42 -9.80
C ASP A 158 9.93 25.49 -10.42
N GLY A 159 10.03 25.53 -11.75
CA GLY A 159 10.88 26.48 -12.45
C GLY A 159 10.66 26.50 -13.97
N GLU A 160 11.29 27.47 -14.62
CA GLU A 160 11.30 27.58 -16.09
C GLU A 160 12.59 26.94 -16.65
N VAL A 161 12.48 26.21 -17.75
CA VAL A 161 13.61 25.51 -18.36
C VAL A 161 14.44 26.50 -19.18
N LEU A 162 15.65 26.83 -18.70
CA LEU A 162 16.58 27.75 -19.36
C LEU A 162 17.57 27.07 -20.33
N GLY A 163 17.72 25.75 -20.25
CA GLY A 163 18.64 24.98 -21.09
C GLY A 163 18.02 24.56 -22.42
N GLU A 164 18.83 24.50 -23.48
CA GLU A 164 18.43 23.81 -24.71
C GLU A 164 18.31 22.31 -24.41
N ASN A 165 17.11 21.76 -24.61
CA ASN A 165 16.90 20.31 -24.62
C ASN A 165 17.80 19.69 -25.69
N ARG A 166 18.90 19.05 -25.30
CA ARG A 166 19.61 18.09 -26.15
C ARG A 166 18.85 16.76 -26.18
N ASP A 167 17.56 16.82 -26.51
CA ASP A 167 16.70 15.67 -26.77
C ASP A 167 16.97 15.04 -28.14
N GLU A 168 17.85 15.63 -28.96
CA GLU A 168 18.09 15.21 -30.34
C GLU A 168 18.61 13.77 -30.44
N ALA A 169 19.44 13.32 -29.48
CA ALA A 169 19.94 11.95 -29.45
C ALA A 169 18.87 10.92 -29.05
N ALA A 170 18.00 11.27 -28.10
CA ALA A 170 16.90 10.40 -27.67
C ALA A 170 15.80 10.33 -28.74
N ARG A 171 15.45 11.48 -29.34
CA ARG A 171 14.44 11.60 -30.39
C ARG A 171 14.83 10.84 -31.66
N GLY A 172 16.11 10.88 -32.05
CA GLY A 172 16.63 10.12 -33.19
C GLY A 172 16.44 8.61 -33.03
N ASN A 173 16.80 8.06 -31.86
CA ASN A 173 16.65 6.63 -31.57
C ASN A 173 15.18 6.20 -31.47
N VAL A 174 14.32 7.02 -30.88
CA VAL A 174 12.87 6.75 -30.83
C VAL A 174 12.27 6.74 -32.24
N MET A 175 12.60 7.73 -33.07
CA MET A 175 12.11 7.79 -34.46
C MET A 175 12.63 6.62 -35.29
N GLN A 176 13.88 6.19 -35.09
CA GLN A 176 14.46 5.04 -35.77
C GLN A 176 13.79 3.71 -35.34
N ASN A 177 13.52 3.54 -34.04
CA ASN A 177 12.80 2.35 -33.54
C ASN A 177 11.36 2.30 -34.05
N VAL A 178 10.66 3.44 -34.08
CA VAL A 178 9.30 3.55 -34.65
C VAL A 178 9.33 3.22 -36.15
N ALA A 179 10.32 3.73 -36.90
CA ALA A 179 10.46 3.42 -38.32
C ALA A 179 10.70 1.92 -38.56
N VAL A 180 11.59 1.28 -37.80
CA VAL A 180 11.84 -0.18 -37.90
C VAL A 180 10.56 -0.97 -37.61
N ALA A 181 9.82 -0.59 -36.56
CA ALA A 181 8.58 -1.26 -36.21
C ALA A 181 7.52 -1.14 -37.31
N VAL A 182 7.28 0.09 -37.81
CA VAL A 182 6.27 0.36 -38.85
C VAL A 182 6.63 -0.33 -40.16
N VAL A 183 7.89 -0.29 -40.59
CA VAL A 183 8.35 -0.98 -41.81
C VAL A 183 8.19 -2.49 -41.67
N THR A 184 8.58 -3.06 -40.53
CA THR A 184 8.46 -4.51 -40.29
C THR A 184 7.01 -4.94 -40.32
N VAL A 185 6.12 -4.23 -39.62
CA VAL A 185 4.68 -4.53 -39.61
C VAL A 185 4.08 -4.40 -41.01
N GLY A 186 4.43 -3.34 -41.75
CA GLY A 186 3.96 -3.13 -43.12
C GLY A 186 4.38 -4.25 -44.08
N LEU A 187 5.66 -4.66 -44.03
CA LEU A 187 6.17 -5.77 -44.84
C LEU A 187 5.53 -7.11 -44.48
N LEU A 188 5.32 -7.38 -43.19
CA LEU A 188 4.65 -8.60 -42.74
C LEU A 188 3.18 -8.65 -43.19
N LEU A 189 2.44 -7.54 -43.04
CA LEU A 189 1.06 -7.43 -43.53
C LEU A 189 0.97 -7.63 -45.05
N ALA A 190 1.85 -6.97 -45.82
CA ALA A 190 1.90 -7.15 -47.27
C ALA A 190 2.26 -8.59 -47.67
N GLY A 191 3.21 -9.22 -46.97
CA GLY A 191 3.62 -10.60 -47.17
C GLY A 191 2.52 -11.62 -46.86
N VAL A 192 1.71 -11.37 -45.83
CA VAL A 192 0.54 -12.19 -45.49
C VAL A 192 -0.56 -12.04 -46.54
N LEU A 193 -0.87 -10.80 -46.96
CA LEU A 193 -1.89 -10.53 -47.99
C LEU A 193 -1.55 -11.14 -49.36
N THR A 194 -0.27 -11.19 -49.70
CA THR A 194 0.23 -11.80 -50.93
C THR A 194 0.45 -13.31 -50.82
N SER A 195 0.15 -13.91 -49.66
CA SER A 195 0.38 -15.33 -49.34
C SER A 195 1.85 -15.77 -49.46
N VAL A 196 2.80 -14.83 -49.46
CA VAL A 196 4.25 -15.08 -49.53
C VAL A 196 4.81 -15.41 -48.14
N VAL A 197 4.23 -14.85 -47.08
CA VAL A 197 4.68 -15.04 -45.70
C VAL A 197 3.74 -15.98 -44.95
N HIS A 198 4.26 -17.13 -44.53
CA HIS A 198 3.57 -18.05 -43.62
C HIS A 198 3.73 -17.62 -42.16
N LEU A 199 2.75 -17.96 -41.31
CA LEU A 199 2.68 -17.57 -39.89
C LEU A 199 3.99 -17.76 -39.11
N ALA A 200 4.67 -18.90 -39.29
CA ALA A 200 5.92 -19.19 -38.59
C ALA A 200 7.09 -18.29 -39.05
N GLY A 201 7.19 -17.99 -40.35
CA GLY A 201 8.22 -17.11 -40.90
C GLY A 201 8.01 -15.64 -40.52
N GLY A 202 6.74 -15.20 -40.48
CA GLY A 202 6.38 -13.85 -40.04
C GLY A 202 6.71 -13.59 -38.56
N MET A 203 6.52 -14.61 -37.72
CA MET A 203 6.86 -14.53 -36.29
C MET A 203 8.37 -14.38 -36.06
N LEU A 204 9.22 -15.06 -36.83
CA LEU A 204 10.68 -14.91 -36.70
C LEU A 204 11.18 -13.52 -37.06
N VAL A 205 10.64 -12.93 -38.12
CA VAL A 205 10.98 -11.55 -38.54
C VAL A 205 10.46 -10.54 -37.51
N HIS A 206 9.27 -10.77 -36.95
CA HIS A 206 8.74 -9.98 -35.85
C HIS A 206 9.68 -10.02 -34.62
N GLU A 207 10.06 -11.21 -34.17
CA GLU A 207 10.95 -11.39 -33.01
C GLU A 207 12.34 -10.75 -33.24
N GLY A 208 12.88 -10.89 -34.45
CA GLY A 208 14.15 -10.27 -34.85
C GLY A 208 14.11 -8.74 -34.80
N SER A 209 12.99 -8.13 -35.21
CA SER A 209 12.81 -6.67 -35.15
C SER A 209 12.76 -6.14 -33.72
N VAL A 210 12.15 -6.89 -32.80
CA VAL A 210 12.08 -6.55 -31.37
C VAL A 210 13.48 -6.59 -30.75
N LEU A 211 14.28 -7.62 -31.06
CA LEU A 211 15.67 -7.71 -30.59
C LEU A 211 16.54 -6.56 -31.11
N LEU A 212 16.35 -6.14 -32.37
CA LEU A 212 17.09 -5.02 -32.95
C LEU A 212 16.74 -3.70 -32.25
N VAL A 213 15.46 -3.46 -31.97
CA VAL A 213 14.99 -2.28 -31.23
C VAL A 213 15.56 -2.25 -29.81
N ILE A 214 15.55 -3.39 -29.10
CA ILE A 214 16.13 -3.52 -27.76
C ILE A 214 17.64 -3.25 -27.79
N SER A 215 18.36 -3.83 -28.76
CA SER A 215 19.79 -3.61 -28.93
C SER A 215 20.12 -2.14 -29.23
N ASN A 216 19.30 -1.46 -30.04
CA ASN A 216 19.47 -0.03 -30.33
C ASN A 216 19.23 0.83 -29.07
N GLY A 217 18.24 0.48 -28.25
CA GLY A 217 17.98 1.13 -26.96
C GLY A 217 19.13 0.97 -25.95
N MET A 218 19.74 -0.22 -25.87
CA MET A 218 20.87 -0.48 -24.96
C MET A 218 22.13 0.34 -25.29
N ARG A 219 22.25 0.89 -26.51
CA ARG A 219 23.38 1.75 -26.90
C ARG A 219 23.41 3.07 -26.11
N LEU A 220 22.28 3.53 -25.60
CA LEU A 220 22.17 4.74 -24.78
C LEU A 220 22.68 4.56 -23.35
N LEU A 221 22.75 3.33 -22.83
CA LEU A 221 23.19 3.04 -21.47
C LEU A 221 24.72 2.92 -21.34
N ARG A 222 25.46 3.11 -22.44
CA ARG A 222 26.93 2.97 -22.46
C ARG A 222 27.70 4.28 -22.30
N HIS A 223 27.03 5.41 -22.09
CA HIS A 223 27.66 6.70 -21.77
C HIS A 223 26.95 7.38 -20.62
#